data_AF-A0A1R4EZT8-F1
#
_entry.id   AF-A0A1R4EZT8-F1
#
_cell.length_a   1.000
_cell.length_b   1.000
_cell.length_c   1.000
_cell.angle_alpha   90.00
_cell.angle_beta   90.00
_cell.angle_gamma   90.00
#
_symmetry.space_group_name_H-M   'P 1'
#
loop_
_entity.id
_entity.type
_entity.pdbx_description
1 polymer ?
#
loop_
_entity_poly.entity_id
_entity_poly.type
_entity_poly.pdbx_seq_one_letter_code
_entity_poly.pdbx_strand_id
1 'polypeptide(L)'
;MNGELVGLARIIGDGATICYLQDVLVSPSAQRTGLGRALVREAFAPYSSVRQHVLITDEEAGQKSFYESVGFAQLGESVPGRAFVRFAN
;
A
#
# COMPACT_ATOMS: atom_id res chain seq x y z
N MET A 1 3.44 26.00 -15.93
CA MET A 1 2.76 24.73 -15.59
C MET A 1 2.40 24.81 -14.13
N ASN A 2 1.11 24.90 -13.79
CA ASN A 2 0.68 24.82 -12.40
C ASN A 2 0.34 23.35 -12.13
N GLY A 3 1.34 22.56 -11.76
CA GLY A 3 1.13 21.16 -11.39
C GLY A 3 0.44 21.10 -10.03
N GLU A 4 -0.70 20.40 -9.96
CA GLU A 4 -1.38 20.08 -8.70
C GLU A 4 -0.99 18.67 -8.25
N LEU A 5 -0.62 18.52 -6.97
CA LEU A 5 -0.34 17.21 -6.38
C LEU A 5 -1.66 16.52 -6.03
N VAL A 6 -2.08 15.56 -6.87
CA VAL A 6 -3.35 14.84 -6.71
C VAL A 6 -3.20 13.46 -6.05
N GLY A 7 -1.99 13.03 -5.76
CA GLY A 7 -1.74 11.79 -5.03
C GLY A 7 -0.27 11.53 -4.74
N LEU A 8 -0.02 10.63 -3.80
CA LEU A 8 1.31 10.19 -3.38
C LEU A 8 1.27 8.74 -2.91
N ALA A 9 2.40 8.05 -3.03
CA ALA A 9 2.66 6.80 -2.33
C ALA A 9 4.07 6.82 -1.75
N ARG A 10 4.24 6.21 -0.57
CA ARG A 10 5.51 6.15 0.14
C ARG A 10 5.81 4.73 0.58
N ILE A 11 7.00 4.25 0.21
CA ILE A 11 7.56 2.98 0.69
C ILE A 11 8.64 3.27 1.73
N ILE A 12 8.69 2.47 2.79
CA ILE A 12 9.82 2.40 3.72
C ILE A 12 10.33 0.96 3.79
N GLY A 13 11.63 0.75 3.94
CA GLY A 13 12.19 -0.60 3.98
C GLY A 13 13.70 -0.59 3.97
N ASP A 14 14.29 -1.78 4.02
CA ASP A 14 15.74 -1.98 3.94
C ASP A 14 16.25 -2.11 2.50
N GLY A 15 15.33 -2.15 1.52
CA GLY A 15 15.65 -2.39 0.11
C GLY A 15 16.15 -3.80 -0.20
N ALA A 16 16.07 -4.73 0.76
CA ALA A 16 16.63 -6.07 0.65
C ALA A 16 15.63 -7.17 1.04
N THR A 17 15.10 -7.13 2.27
CA THR A 17 14.28 -8.22 2.82
C THR A 17 12.82 -7.83 2.96
N ILE A 18 12.52 -6.58 3.31
CA ILE A 18 11.16 -6.12 3.59
C ILE A 18 10.95 -4.66 3.21
N CYS A 19 9.76 -4.37 2.69
CA CYS A 19 9.25 -3.03 2.43
C CYS A 19 7.81 -2.89 2.90
N TYR A 20 7.48 -1.73 3.44
CA TYR A 20 6.14 -1.33 3.83
C TYR A 20 5.61 -0.25 2.89
N LEU A 21 4.38 -0.43 2.38
CA LEU A 21 3.61 0.70 1.90
C LEU A 21 3.14 1.48 3.12
N GLN A 22 3.78 2.61 3.37
CA GLN A 22 3.52 3.43 4.55
C GLN A 22 2.34 4.37 4.32
N ASP A 23 2.29 5.02 3.15
CA ASP A 23 1.21 5.91 2.78
C ASP A 23 0.82 5.67 1.33
N VAL A 24 -0.48 5.69 1.03
CA VAL A 24 -1.02 5.91 -0.31
C VAL A 24 -2.22 6.82 -0.18
N LEU A 25 -2.12 8.01 -0.76
CA LEU A 25 -3.17 9.02 -0.70
C LEU A 25 -3.51 9.47 -2.11
N VAL A 26 -4.82 9.57 -2.38
CA VAL A 26 -5.35 10.09 -3.64
C VAL A 26 -6.41 11.13 -3.29
N SER A 27 -6.26 12.32 -3.85
CA SER A 27 -7.24 13.40 -3.75
C SER A 27 -8.64 12.86 -4.10
N PRO A 28 -9.70 13.19 -3.34
CA PRO A 28 -11.04 12.68 -3.59
C PRO A 28 -11.52 12.86 -5.04
N SER A 29 -11.16 13.98 -5.69
CA SER A 29 -11.51 14.27 -7.09
C SER A 29 -10.82 13.35 -8.12
N ALA A 30 -9.72 12.69 -7.73
CA ALA A 30 -8.93 11.80 -8.57
C ALA A 30 -9.13 10.31 -8.20
N GLN A 31 -9.99 9.98 -7.23
CA GLN A 31 -10.27 8.60 -6.85
C GLN A 31 -11.10 7.87 -7.93
N ARG A 32 -11.07 6.52 -7.90
CA ARG A 32 -11.77 5.65 -8.86
C ARG A 32 -11.35 5.83 -10.34
N THR A 33 -10.25 6.52 -10.60
CA THR A 33 -9.63 6.69 -11.93
C THR A 33 -8.56 5.64 -12.24
N GLY A 34 -8.18 4.81 -11.27
CA GLY A 34 -7.03 3.90 -11.35
C GLY A 34 -5.73 4.49 -10.80
N LEU A 35 -5.69 5.79 -10.46
CA LEU A 35 -4.49 6.46 -9.96
C LEU A 35 -3.88 5.79 -8.72
N GLY A 36 -4.70 5.37 -7.75
CA GLY A 36 -4.19 4.69 -6.55
C GLY A 36 -3.45 3.39 -6.87
N ARG A 37 -3.98 2.58 -7.80
CA ARG A 37 -3.32 1.35 -8.26
C ARG A 37 -2.01 1.67 -8.99
N ALA A 38 -1.98 2.72 -9.81
CA ALA A 38 -0.76 3.15 -10.49
C ALA A 38 0.31 3.60 -9.48
N LEU A 39 -0.07 4.43 -8.50
CA LEU A 39 0.84 4.89 -7.44
C LEU A 39 1.46 3.74 -6.67
N VAL A 40 0.66 2.75 -6.25
CA VAL A 40 1.18 1.57 -5.52
C VAL A 40 2.17 0.79 -6.39
N ARG A 41 1.83 0.52 -7.65
CA ARG A 41 2.70 -0.23 -8.57
C ARG A 41 4.02 0.47 -8.81
N GLU A 42 3.98 1.76 -9.13
CA GLU A 42 5.18 2.55 -9.38
C GLU A 42 6.04 2.69 -8.12
N ALA A 43 5.41 2.87 -6.95
CA ALA A 43 6.13 2.98 -5.68
C ALA A 43 6.87 1.67 -5.32
N PHE A 44 6.31 0.51 -5.65
CA PHE A 44 6.94 -0.79 -5.42
C PHE A 44 7.89 -1.24 -6.54
N ALA A 45 7.87 -0.63 -7.73
CA ALA A 45 8.70 -1.06 -8.85
C ALA A 45 10.21 -1.15 -8.51
N PRO A 46 10.81 -0.18 -7.78
CA PRO A 46 12.21 -0.27 -7.34
C PRO A 46 12.49 -1.41 -6.35
N TYR A 47 11.45 -1.94 -5.70
CA TYR A 47 11.53 -2.97 -4.65
C TYR A 47 11.00 -4.33 -5.13
N SER A 48 10.90 -4.53 -6.45
CA SER A 48 10.35 -5.75 -7.06
C SER A 48 11.10 -7.04 -6.69
N SER A 49 12.38 -6.95 -6.34
CA SER A 49 13.18 -8.09 -5.85
C SER A 49 13.06 -8.34 -4.34
N VAL A 50 12.49 -7.40 -3.58
CA VAL A 50 12.33 -7.52 -2.13
C VAL A 50 11.26 -8.57 -1.83
N ARG A 51 11.59 -9.54 -0.97
CA ARG A 51 10.74 -10.70 -0.70
C ARG A 51 9.41 -10.34 -0.04
N GLN A 52 9.41 -9.40 0.91
CA GLN A 52 8.24 -9.09 1.72
C GLN A 52 7.76 -7.67 1.46
N HIS A 53 6.51 -7.54 0.99
CA HIS A 53 5.80 -6.28 0.89
C HIS A 53 4.64 -6.30 1.89
N VAL A 54 4.59 -5.33 2.79
CA VAL A 54 3.64 -5.28 3.91
C VAL A 54 2.91 -3.95 3.92
N LEU A 55 1.69 -3.94 4.43
CA LEU A 55 0.96 -2.72 4.77
C LEU A 55 0.07 -2.98 6.00
N ILE A 56 -0.32 -1.91 6.67
CA ILE A 56 -1.31 -1.91 7.75
C ILE A 56 -2.35 -0.88 7.36
N THR A 57 -3.62 -1.23 7.45
CA THR A 57 -4.73 -0.41 6.96
C THR A 57 -5.97 -0.68 7.81
N ASP A 58 -6.96 0.21 7.74
CA ASP A 58 -8.22 0.06 8.48
C ASP A 58 -9.06 -1.09 7.94
N GLU A 59 -9.97 -1.63 8.77
CA GLU A 59 -10.80 -2.79 8.44
C GLU A 59 -11.97 -2.48 7.47
N GLU A 60 -11.93 -1.34 6.78
CA GLU A 60 -12.97 -0.96 5.82
C GLU A 60 -12.94 -1.84 4.57
N ALA A 61 -14.11 -2.36 4.16
CA ALA A 61 -14.24 -3.26 3.01
C ALA A 61 -13.70 -2.67 1.69
N GLY A 62 -13.79 -1.34 1.53
CA GLY A 62 -13.23 -0.62 0.38
C GLY A 62 -11.70 -0.69 0.32
N GLN A 63 -11.03 -0.57 1.47
CA GLN A 63 -9.58 -0.68 1.57
C GLN A 63 -9.12 -2.11 1.29
N LYS A 64 -9.78 -3.12 1.88
CA LYS A 64 -9.52 -4.53 1.58
C LYS A 64 -9.58 -4.83 0.08
N SER A 65 -10.70 -4.48 -0.55
CA SER A 65 -10.91 -4.72 -1.98
C SER A 65 -9.85 -4.00 -2.84
N PHE A 66 -9.46 -2.79 -2.46
CA PHE A 66 -8.41 -2.05 -3.15
C PHE A 66 -7.05 -2.76 -3.06
N TYR A 67 -6.60 -3.15 -1.87
CA TYR A 67 -5.30 -3.79 -1.69
C TYR A 67 -5.22 -5.19 -2.30
N GLU A 68 -6.30 -5.97 -2.22
CA GLU A 68 -6.40 -7.24 -2.94
C GLU A 68 -6.30 -7.04 -4.45
N SER A 69 -6.92 -5.98 -4.99
CA SER A 69 -6.80 -5.67 -6.40
C SER A 69 -5.35 -5.36 -6.82
N VAL A 70 -4.49 -4.88 -5.92
CA VAL A 70 -3.09 -4.59 -6.23
C VAL A 70 -2.14 -5.73 -5.84
N GLY A 71 -2.68 -6.89 -5.49
CA GLY A 71 -1.91 -8.13 -5.30
C GLY A 71 -1.53 -8.44 -3.85
N PHE A 72 -2.01 -7.65 -2.88
CA PHE A 72 -1.86 -8.00 -1.46
C PHE A 72 -2.88 -9.06 -1.06
N ALA A 73 -2.56 -9.81 -0.01
CA ALA A 73 -3.45 -10.80 0.57
C ALA A 73 -3.54 -10.56 2.08
N GLN A 74 -4.74 -10.68 2.65
CA GLN A 74 -4.95 -10.44 4.07
C GLN A 74 -4.38 -11.60 4.90
N LEU A 75 -3.48 -11.27 5.83
CA LEU A 75 -2.91 -12.23 6.77
C LEU A 75 -3.98 -12.72 7.76
N GLY A 76 -3.99 -14.01 8.05
CA GLY A 76 -4.99 -14.67 8.89
C GLY A 76 -6.27 -15.05 8.15
N GLU A 77 -6.46 -14.60 6.90
CA GLU A 77 -7.61 -14.96 6.07
C GLU A 77 -7.14 -15.68 4.80
N SER A 78 -6.55 -14.95 3.84
CA SER A 78 -6.06 -15.53 2.59
C SER A 78 -4.70 -16.21 2.74
N VAL A 79 -3.90 -15.76 3.71
CA VAL A 79 -2.57 -16.30 4.01
C VAL A 79 -2.49 -16.65 5.49
N PRO A 80 -2.12 -17.89 5.88
CA PRO A 80 -1.97 -18.24 7.28
C PRO A 80 -0.92 -17.37 7.98
N GLY A 81 -1.26 -16.81 9.14
CA GLY A 81 -0.33 -16.06 9.97
C GLY A 81 -1.02 -15.13 10.96
N ARG A 82 -0.22 -14.37 11.71
CA ARG A 82 -0.68 -13.34 12.65
C ARG A 82 0.24 -12.13 12.57
N ALA A 83 -0.32 -10.94 12.59
CA ALA A 83 0.41 -9.70 12.76
C ALA A 83 0.17 -9.17 14.18
N PHE A 84 1.22 -8.62 14.80
CA PHE A 84 1.15 -7.97 16.09
C PHE A 84 1.70 -6.56 15.94
N VAL A 85 0.97 -5.57 16.46
CA VAL A 85 1.34 -4.16 16.39
C VAL A 85 1.30 -3.55 17.79
N ARG A 86 2.16 -2.57 18.05
CA ARG A 86 2.15 -1.75 19.26
C ARG A 86 2.35 -0.30 18.86
N PHE A 87 1.39 0.55 19.19
CA PHE A 87 1.51 1.99 19.04
C PHE A 87 1.96 2.62 20.37
N ALA A 88 2.75 3.69 20.28
CA ALA A 88 2.99 4.53 21.45
C ALA A 88 1.77 5.45 21.65
N ASN A 89 1.36 5.63 22.91
CA ASN A 89 0.29 6.56 23.29
C ASN A 89 0.82 7.99 23.37
#